data_AF-A0A8J6FPS6-F1
#
_entry.id   AF-A0A8J6FPS6-F1
#
_cell.length_a   1.000
_cell.length_b   1.000
_cell.length_c   1.000
_cell.angle_alpha   90.00
_cell.angle_beta   90.00
_cell.angle_gamma   90.00
#
_symmetry.space_group_name_H-M   'P 1'
#
loop_
_entity.id
_entity.type
_entity.pdbx_description
1 polymer ?
#
loop_
_entity_poly.entity_id
_entity_poly.type
_entity_poly.pdbx_seq_one_letter_code
_entity_poly.pdbx_strand_id
1 'polypeptide(L)'
;MKAADPNFVMGHVISNGLELIGTGRSPLLDKDLEKEFKVMSDLAKTQQLTEWETMHAAALEVFAKGNIPAAAEMWEQILQDHPLDLLAIKLAHDSYFYLGQQTQMRDSIARILPYWTPSTPLSRKPLKCLEGLYMGHLSSAKVPNSRPSVDRSVNGGGPEIAPAPPTSIHSKRAIIHR
;
A
#
# COMPACT_ATOMS: atom_id res chain seq x y z
N MET A 1 0.08 26.39 2.78
CA MET A 1 0.09 26.13 1.32
C MET A 1 -0.91 27.00 0.59
N LYS A 2 -2.21 26.96 0.93
CA LYS A 2 -3.27 27.76 0.27
C LYS A 2 -3.06 29.29 0.23
N ALA A 3 -2.39 29.88 1.23
CA ALA A 3 -2.13 31.32 1.26
C ALA A 3 -1.07 31.80 0.25
N ALA A 4 -0.18 30.91 -0.21
CA ALA A 4 0.88 31.26 -1.16
C ALA A 4 0.38 31.18 -2.60
N ASP A 5 -0.46 30.20 -2.91
CA ASP A 5 -1.19 30.09 -4.17
C ASP A 5 -2.60 29.54 -3.88
N PRO A 6 -3.62 30.42 -3.80
CA PRO A 6 -4.99 30.01 -3.52
C PRO A 6 -5.63 29.17 -4.62
N ASN A 7 -5.10 29.21 -5.84
CA ASN A 7 -5.65 28.48 -6.97
C ASN A 7 -4.98 27.11 -7.13
N PHE A 8 -3.87 26.83 -6.45
CA PHE A 8 -3.16 25.56 -6.56
C PHE A 8 -3.96 24.39 -5.97
N VAL A 9 -4.58 23.56 -6.83
CA VAL A 9 -5.47 22.45 -6.43
C VAL A 9 -4.79 21.48 -5.47
N MET A 10 -3.57 21.02 -5.77
CA MET A 10 -2.89 20.06 -4.90
C MET A 10 -2.57 20.65 -3.52
N GLY A 11 -2.46 21.98 -3.39
CA GLY A 11 -2.38 22.64 -2.09
C GLY A 11 -3.64 22.48 -1.24
N HIS A 12 -4.81 22.47 -1.88
CA HIS A 12 -6.10 22.17 -1.25
C HIS A 12 -6.24 20.69 -0.93
N VAL A 13 -5.87 19.81 -1.86
CA VAL A 13 -5.86 18.35 -1.67
C VAL A 13 -5.04 17.98 -0.42
N ILE A 14 -3.80 18.47 -0.32
CA ILE A 14 -2.93 18.20 0.83
C ILE A 14 -3.55 18.73 2.13
N SER A 15 -4.04 19.98 2.11
CA SER A 15 -4.60 20.59 3.32
C SER A 15 -5.86 19.86 3.80
N ASN A 16 -6.77 19.54 2.88
CA ASN A 16 -8.05 18.90 3.18
C ASN A 16 -7.86 17.41 3.55
N GLY A 17 -6.94 16.71 2.88
CA GLY A 17 -6.60 15.32 3.20
C GLY A 17 -5.97 15.16 4.59
N LEU A 18 -5.07 16.08 4.97
CA LEU A 18 -4.48 16.07 6.30
C LEU A 18 -5.49 16.44 7.40
N GLU A 19 -6.45 17.32 7.12
CA GLU A 19 -7.54 17.60 8.05
C GLU A 19 -8.44 16.37 8.26
N LEU A 20 -8.91 15.75 7.18
CA LEU A 20 -9.77 14.55 7.25
C LEU A 20 -9.19 13.44 8.12
N ILE A 21 -7.89 13.21 7.98
CA ILE A 21 -7.19 12.08 8.60
C ILE A 21 -6.52 12.48 9.93
N GLY A 22 -6.31 13.77 10.18
CA GLY A 22 -5.58 14.26 11.35
C GLY A 22 -6.47 14.74 12.48
N THR A 23 -7.67 15.26 12.19
CA THR A 23 -8.49 15.98 13.19
C THR A 23 -9.79 15.28 13.55
N GLY A 24 -10.14 14.18 12.86
CA GLY A 24 -11.41 13.48 13.04
C GLY A 24 -12.63 14.31 12.62
N ARG A 25 -12.41 15.46 11.96
CA ARG A 25 -13.46 16.28 11.39
C ARG A 25 -14.03 15.59 10.15
N SER A 26 -15.34 15.69 9.99
CA SER A 26 -16.04 15.14 8.84
C SER A 26 -16.72 16.28 8.08
N PRO A 27 -16.57 16.37 6.75
CA PRO A 27 -17.32 17.31 5.93
C PRO A 27 -18.84 17.14 6.06
N LEU A 28 -19.31 15.98 6.51
CA LEU A 28 -20.74 15.72 6.76
C LEU A 28 -21.26 16.44 8.03
N LEU A 29 -20.37 16.75 8.96
CA LEU A 29 -20.70 17.35 10.26
C LEU A 29 -20.17 18.78 10.40
N ASP A 30 -19.22 19.16 9.55
CA ASP A 30 -18.50 20.43 9.60
C ASP A 30 -18.69 21.21 8.29
N LYS A 31 -19.53 22.25 8.36
CA LYS A 31 -19.88 23.09 7.21
C LYS A 31 -18.70 23.88 6.66
N ASP A 32 -17.69 24.18 7.47
CA ASP A 32 -16.53 24.91 6.98
C ASP A 32 -15.63 23.97 6.21
N LEU A 33 -15.43 22.74 6.70
CA LEU A 33 -14.73 21.72 5.94
C LEU A 33 -15.48 21.36 4.64
N GLU A 34 -16.81 21.26 4.66
CA GLU A 34 -17.63 21.06 3.47
C GLU A 34 -17.37 22.14 2.39
N LYS A 35 -17.29 23.42 2.78
CA LYS A 35 -16.97 24.52 1.86
C LYS A 35 -15.56 24.37 1.28
N GLU A 36 -14.57 24.00 2.09
CA GLU A 36 -13.20 23.79 1.61
C GLU A 36 -13.12 22.65 0.59
N PHE A 37 -13.92 21.59 0.76
CA PHE A 37 -14.05 20.51 -0.22
C PHE A 37 -14.72 20.98 -1.51
N LYS A 38 -15.75 21.83 -1.40
CA LYS A 38 -16.38 22.42 -2.57
C LYS A 38 -15.41 23.29 -3.37
N VAL A 39 -14.61 24.13 -2.70
CA VAL A 39 -13.57 24.95 -3.34
C VAL A 39 -12.56 24.08 -4.06
N MET A 40 -12.07 23.02 -3.41
CA MET A 40 -11.17 22.05 -4.05
C MET A 40 -11.79 21.41 -5.30
N SER A 41 -13.04 20.96 -5.21
CA SER A 41 -13.76 20.33 -6.33
C SER A 41 -13.98 21.29 -7.50
N ASP A 42 -14.33 22.54 -7.20
CA ASP A 42 -14.55 23.58 -8.22
C ASP A 42 -13.23 23.97 -8.91
N LEU A 43 -12.14 24.10 -8.16
CA LEU A 43 -10.81 24.35 -8.72
C LEU A 43 -10.35 23.18 -9.60
N ALA A 44 -10.57 21.93 -9.17
CA ALA A 44 -10.20 20.75 -9.94
C ALA A 44 -10.91 20.67 -11.31
N LYS A 45 -12.14 21.19 -11.42
CA LYS A 45 -12.90 21.23 -12.69
C LYS A 45 -12.49 22.36 -13.62
N THR A 46 -11.89 23.42 -13.09
CA THR A 46 -11.55 24.62 -13.86
C THR A 46 -10.13 24.61 -14.39
N GLN A 47 -9.25 23.80 -13.80
CA GLN A 47 -7.84 23.70 -14.17
C GLN A 47 -7.56 22.46 -15.01
N GLN A 48 -6.51 22.55 -15.84
CA GLN A 48 -5.96 21.38 -16.51
C GLN A 48 -5.04 20.66 -15.53
N LEU A 49 -5.57 19.61 -14.91
CA LEU A 49 -4.82 18.73 -14.02
C LEU A 49 -4.30 17.52 -14.77
N THR A 50 -3.20 16.97 -14.27
CA THR A 50 -2.78 15.63 -14.68
C THR A 50 -3.76 14.58 -14.14
N GLU A 51 -3.70 13.38 -14.71
CA GLU A 51 -4.59 12.27 -14.34
C GLU A 51 -4.48 11.93 -12.84
N TRP A 52 -3.26 11.78 -12.33
CA TRP A 52 -3.02 11.44 -10.92
C TRP A 52 -3.46 12.55 -9.95
N GLU A 53 -3.29 13.83 -10.30
CA GLU A 53 -3.80 14.96 -9.51
C GLU A 53 -5.33 14.96 -9.43
N THR A 54 -6.00 14.63 -10.54
CA THR A 54 -7.46 14.51 -10.60
C THR A 54 -7.94 13.33 -9.75
N MET A 55 -7.23 12.20 -9.80
CA MET A 55 -7.51 11.03 -8.96
C MET A 55 -7.37 11.35 -7.47
N HIS A 56 -6.39 12.17 -7.07
CA HIS A 56 -6.26 12.60 -5.67
C HIS A 56 -7.47 13.38 -5.17
N ALA A 57 -7.92 14.37 -5.95
CA ALA A 57 -9.10 15.15 -5.60
C ALA A 57 -10.35 14.27 -5.52
N ALA A 58 -10.52 13.35 -6.47
CA ALA A 58 -11.63 12.41 -6.49
C ALA A 58 -11.60 11.43 -5.30
N ALA A 59 -10.43 10.87 -4.96
CA ALA A 59 -10.27 9.98 -3.82
C ALA A 59 -10.63 10.66 -2.49
N LEU A 60 -10.25 11.93 -2.33
CA LEU A 60 -10.64 12.71 -1.15
C LEU A 60 -12.15 12.95 -1.08
N GLU A 61 -12.83 13.21 -2.20
CA GLU A 61 -14.29 13.31 -2.20
C GLU A 61 -14.97 11.99 -1.81
N VAL A 62 -14.44 10.85 -2.28
CA VAL A 62 -14.94 9.52 -1.91
C VAL A 62 -14.73 9.25 -0.42
N PHE A 63 -13.55 9.59 0.11
CA PHE A 63 -13.24 9.49 1.54
C PHE A 63 -14.17 10.38 2.38
N ALA A 64 -14.37 11.64 1.96
CA ALA A 64 -15.24 12.62 2.64
C ALA A 64 -16.69 12.14 2.76
N LYS A 65 -17.17 11.36 1.78
CA LYS A 65 -18.50 10.73 1.79
C LYS A 65 -18.58 9.47 2.67
N GLY A 66 -17.48 9.08 3.31
CA GLY A 66 -17.38 7.93 4.21
C GLY A 66 -17.01 6.61 3.54
N ASN A 67 -16.76 6.58 2.22
CA ASN A 67 -16.34 5.38 1.52
C ASN A 67 -14.80 5.25 1.53
N ILE A 68 -14.26 5.01 2.72
CA ILE A 68 -12.81 4.88 2.95
C ILE A 68 -12.18 3.74 2.12
N PRO A 69 -12.80 2.54 1.97
CA PRO A 69 -12.22 1.47 1.16
C PRO A 69 -12.02 1.87 -0.30
N ALA A 70 -13.01 2.49 -0.94
CA ALA A 70 -12.89 2.93 -2.32
C ALA A 70 -11.84 4.04 -2.49
N ALA A 71 -11.75 4.96 -1.52
CA ALA A 71 -10.70 5.97 -1.54
C ALA A 71 -9.29 5.36 -1.44
N ALA A 72 -9.11 4.34 -0.57
CA ALA A 72 -7.87 3.59 -0.46
C ALA A 72 -7.47 2.94 -1.79
N GLU A 73 -8.41 2.27 -2.46
CA GLU A 73 -8.17 1.66 -3.78
C GLU A 73 -7.76 2.68 -4.84
N MET A 74 -8.34 3.88 -4.83
CA MET A 74 -7.94 4.94 -5.76
C MET A 74 -6.51 5.43 -5.51
N TRP A 75 -6.09 5.57 -4.25
CA TRP A 75 -4.69 5.89 -3.95
C TRP A 75 -3.75 4.74 -4.31
N GLU A 76 -4.16 3.48 -4.13
CA GLU A 76 -3.38 2.34 -4.62
C GLU A 76 -3.22 2.35 -6.14
N GLN A 77 -4.24 2.75 -6.90
CA GLN A 77 -4.14 2.90 -8.35
C GLN A 77 -3.09 3.97 -8.70
N ILE A 78 -3.10 5.13 -8.02
CA ILE A 78 -2.05 6.15 -8.21
C ILE A 78 -0.66 5.56 -7.95
N LEU A 79 -0.50 4.74 -6.91
CA LEU A 79 0.79 4.14 -6.55
C LEU A 79 1.31 3.10 -7.55
N GLN A 80 0.46 2.56 -8.43
CA GLN A 80 0.91 1.67 -9.50
C GLN A 80 1.74 2.42 -10.54
N ASP A 81 1.33 3.64 -10.89
CA ASP A 81 2.01 4.47 -11.89
C ASP A 81 3.01 5.45 -11.25
N HIS A 82 2.74 5.90 -10.03
CA HIS A 82 3.52 6.87 -9.27
C HIS A 82 3.94 6.33 -7.89
N PRO A 83 4.82 5.30 -7.83
CA PRO A 83 5.20 4.64 -6.58
C PRO A 83 5.99 5.53 -5.59
N LEU A 84 6.40 6.73 -6.03
CA LEU A 84 7.12 7.72 -5.24
C LEU A 84 6.22 8.87 -4.74
N ASP A 85 4.92 8.82 -5.01
CA ASP A 85 3.98 9.83 -4.54
C ASP A 85 3.75 9.68 -3.02
N LEU A 86 4.44 10.52 -2.25
CA LEU A 86 4.34 10.51 -0.79
C LEU A 86 2.94 10.79 -0.26
N LEU A 87 2.13 11.58 -0.97
CA LEU A 87 0.78 11.90 -0.54
C LEU A 87 -0.11 10.67 -0.70
N ALA A 88 -0.05 9.99 -1.86
CA ALA A 88 -0.81 8.77 -2.09
C ALA A 88 -0.45 7.68 -1.07
N ILE A 89 0.84 7.52 -0.76
CA ILE A 89 1.31 6.56 0.27
C ILE A 89 0.70 6.88 1.62
N LYS A 90 0.77 8.14 2.06
CA LYS A 90 0.26 8.55 3.38
C LYS A 90 -1.25 8.31 3.48
N LEU A 91 -2.01 8.77 2.48
CA LEU A 91 -3.47 8.69 2.49
C LEU A 91 -3.97 7.23 2.37
N ALA A 92 -3.32 6.40 1.55
CA ALA A 92 -3.61 4.97 1.48
C ALA A 92 -3.33 4.27 2.82
N HIS A 93 -2.15 4.51 3.40
CA HIS A 93 -1.77 3.95 4.69
C HIS A 93 -2.78 4.29 5.80
N ASP A 94 -3.13 5.57 5.94
CA ASP A 94 -4.06 6.01 6.97
C ASP A 94 -5.47 5.46 6.75
N SER A 95 -5.89 5.29 5.49
CA SER A 95 -7.17 4.68 5.16
C SER A 95 -7.24 3.23 5.63
N TYR A 96 -6.19 2.44 5.40
CA TYR A 96 -6.11 1.08 5.93
C TYR A 96 -6.04 1.05 7.45
N PHE A 97 -5.38 2.02 8.07
CA PHE A 97 -5.38 2.18 9.52
C PHE A 97 -6.81 2.36 10.06
N TYR A 98 -7.60 3.27 9.47
CA TYR A 98 -9.01 3.47 9.86
C TYR A 98 -9.88 2.23 9.64
N LEU A 99 -9.58 1.44 8.61
CA LEU A 99 -10.29 0.19 8.32
C LEU A 99 -9.82 -1.00 9.17
N GLY A 100 -8.75 -0.84 9.96
CA GLY A 100 -8.13 -1.94 10.71
C GLY A 100 -7.45 -2.98 9.81
N GLN A 101 -7.17 -2.65 8.55
CA GLN A 101 -6.63 -3.54 7.53
C GLN A 101 -5.10 -3.61 7.56
N GLN A 102 -4.58 -4.19 8.64
CA GLN A 102 -3.14 -4.25 8.93
C GLN A 102 -2.32 -4.92 7.82
N THR A 103 -2.86 -5.98 7.21
CA THR A 103 -2.19 -6.70 6.12
C THR A 103 -2.07 -5.81 4.89
N GLN A 104 -3.15 -5.15 4.48
CA GLN A 104 -3.18 -4.29 3.29
C GLN A 104 -2.26 -3.08 3.46
N MET A 105 -2.24 -2.49 4.65
CA MET A 105 -1.33 -1.41 5.00
C MET A 105 0.14 -1.80 4.85
N ARG A 106 0.52 -2.98 5.35
CA ARG A 106 1.87 -3.53 5.21
C ARG A 106 2.21 -3.85 3.75
N ASP A 107 1.29 -4.51 3.06
CA ASP A 107 1.51 -5.01 1.71
C ASP A 107 1.55 -3.87 0.68
N SER A 108 0.81 -2.78 0.91
CA SER A 108 0.88 -1.53 0.14
C SER A 108 2.29 -0.94 0.16
N ILE A 109 2.85 -0.74 1.36
CA ILE A 109 4.23 -0.27 1.50
C ILE A 109 5.22 -1.25 0.87
N ALA A 110 5.04 -2.56 1.10
CA ALA A 110 5.95 -3.57 0.56
C ALA A 110 6.04 -3.54 -0.98
N ARG A 111 4.92 -3.25 -1.68
CA ARG A 111 4.90 -3.15 -3.14
C ARG A 111 5.75 -2.01 -3.68
N ILE A 112 5.78 -0.88 -2.98
CA ILE A 112 6.49 0.31 -3.46
C ILE A 112 7.96 0.35 -3.03
N LEU A 113 8.33 -0.34 -1.94
CA LEU A 113 9.69 -0.32 -1.39
C LEU A 113 10.82 -0.52 -2.44
N PRO A 114 10.71 -1.40 -3.44
CA PRO A 114 11.74 -1.56 -4.47
C PRO A 114 12.06 -0.29 -5.26
N TYR A 115 11.11 0.65 -5.39
CA TYR A 115 11.31 1.91 -6.11
C TYR A 115 12.03 2.98 -5.26
N TRP A 116 12.12 2.79 -3.94
CA TRP A 116 12.74 3.73 -3.01
C TRP A 116 14.23 3.44 -2.85
N THR A 117 15.04 3.92 -3.80
CA THR A 117 16.51 3.81 -3.76
C THR A 117 17.17 4.96 -3.01
N PRO A 118 18.39 4.81 -2.46
CA PRO A 118 19.15 5.91 -1.85
C PRO A 118 19.42 7.10 -2.78
N SER A 119 19.34 6.89 -4.09
CA SER A 119 19.44 7.92 -5.13
C SER A 119 18.15 8.69 -5.37
N THR A 120 17.00 8.22 -4.87
CA THR A 120 15.73 8.93 -5.01
C THR A 120 15.76 10.22 -4.17
N PRO A 121 15.36 11.39 -4.71
CA PRO A 121 15.24 12.61 -3.93
C PRO A 121 14.35 12.38 -2.70
N LEU A 122 14.73 12.95 -1.56
CA LEU A 122 14.09 12.74 -0.25
C LEU A 122 14.24 11.34 0.38
N SER A 123 14.80 10.32 -0.28
CA SER A 123 14.86 8.90 0.19
C SER A 123 15.48 8.65 1.58
N ARG A 124 16.32 9.56 2.09
CA ARG A 124 17.09 9.34 3.33
C ARG A 124 16.23 9.26 4.61
N LYS A 125 15.03 9.83 4.63
CA LYS A 125 14.09 9.83 5.78
C LYS A 125 12.80 9.00 5.59
N PRO A 126 12.10 8.99 4.44
CA PRO A 126 10.88 8.22 4.26
C PRO A 126 11.16 6.72 4.29
N LEU A 127 12.35 6.24 3.88
CA LEU A 127 12.69 4.81 4.02
C LEU A 127 12.64 4.36 5.49
N LYS A 128 13.16 5.18 6.43
CA LYS A 128 13.05 4.91 7.87
C LYS A 128 11.64 5.10 8.43
N CYS A 129 10.86 6.04 7.91
CA CYS A 129 9.45 6.22 8.30
C CYS A 129 8.59 5.04 7.81
N LEU A 130 8.80 4.58 6.58
CA LEU A 130 8.13 3.42 5.98
C LEU A 130 8.55 2.12 6.68
N GLU A 131 9.82 1.96 7.05
CA GLU A 131 10.27 0.88 7.91
C GLU A 131 9.63 0.96 9.30
N GLY A 132 9.48 2.15 9.89
CA GLY A 132 8.76 2.33 11.16
C GLY A 132 7.27 1.96 11.08
N LEU A 133 6.59 2.37 10.02
CA LEU A 133 5.21 1.99 9.70
C LEU A 133 5.10 0.47 9.48
N TYR A 134 6.03 -0.13 8.72
CA TYR A 134 6.06 -1.57 8.45
C TYR A 134 6.37 -2.43 9.70
N MET A 135 7.33 -1.99 10.54
CA MET A 135 7.81 -2.76 11.70
C MET A 135 6.95 -2.56 12.96
N GLY A 136 6.20 -1.46 13.09
CA GLY A 136 5.25 -1.25 14.19
C GLY A 136 4.15 -2.31 14.27
N HIS A 137 3.82 -2.95 13.14
CA HIS A 137 2.76 -3.96 13.03
C HIS A 137 3.25 -5.41 13.06
N LEU A 138 4.56 -5.65 13.00
CA LEU A 138 5.13 -7.00 13.09
C LEU A 138 5.21 -7.55 14.53
N SER A 139 4.92 -6.74 15.55
CA SER A 139 4.92 -7.20 16.95
C SER A 139 3.74 -8.14 17.30
N SER A 140 2.74 -8.32 16.42
CA SER A 140 1.65 -9.29 16.61
C SER A 140 1.72 -10.52 15.70
N ALA A 141 2.70 -10.61 14.78
CA ALA A 141 2.91 -11.82 14.01
C ALA A 141 3.74 -12.80 14.85
N LYS A 142 3.07 -13.66 15.62
CA LYS A 142 3.70 -14.81 16.26
C LYS A 142 4.36 -15.65 15.17
N VAL A 143 5.69 -15.60 15.10
CA VAL A 143 6.50 -16.50 14.28
C VAL A 143 6.09 -17.93 14.64
N PRO A 144 5.58 -18.75 13.70
CA PRO A 144 5.34 -20.15 13.97
C PRO A 144 6.68 -20.81 14.23
N ASN A 145 6.96 -21.05 15.51
CA ASN A 145 8.13 -21.80 15.95
C ASN A 145 7.97 -23.24 15.47
N SER A 146 8.58 -23.56 14.33
CA SER A 146 8.78 -24.93 13.88
C SER A 146 10.27 -25.11 13.58
N ARG A 147 11.09 -25.08 14.63
CA ARG A 147 12.34 -25.84 14.61
C ARG A 147 11.96 -27.31 14.74
N PRO A 148 12.31 -28.19 13.79
CA PRO A 148 12.21 -29.61 14.05
C PRO A 148 13.23 -29.97 15.13
N SER A 149 12.73 -30.53 16.22
CA SER A 149 13.50 -31.15 17.29
C SER A 149 14.34 -32.29 16.70
N VAL A 150 15.66 -32.11 16.65
CA VAL A 150 16.61 -33.20 16.45
C VAL A 150 16.71 -33.96 17.76
N ASP A 151 16.10 -35.14 17.81
CA ASP A 151 16.46 -36.16 18.78
C ASP A 151 16.54 -37.51 18.05
N ARG A 152 17.77 -38.04 17.92
CA ARG A 152 18.00 -39.47 18.16
C ARG A 152 19.48 -39.84 18.20
N SER A 153 19.79 -40.42 19.35
CA SER A 153 20.87 -41.33 19.70
C SER A 153 21.50 -42.17 18.57
N VAL A 154 22.82 -42.26 18.71
CA VAL A 154 23.82 -43.21 18.18
C VAL A 154 23.32 -44.65 18.05
N ASN A 155 23.60 -45.31 16.91
CA ASN A 155 24.30 -46.60 16.84
C ASN A 155 24.72 -46.99 15.41
N GLY A 156 25.83 -47.73 15.33
CA GLY A 156 26.71 -47.86 14.15
C GLY A 156 26.40 -48.97 13.15
N GLY A 157 27.20 -49.00 12.08
CA GLY A 157 27.30 -50.09 11.10
C GLY A 157 27.28 -49.60 9.64
N GLY A 158 28.43 -49.57 8.96
CA GLY A 158 28.50 -49.49 7.47
C GLY A 158 28.95 -50.83 6.88
N PRO A 159 29.35 -50.92 5.60
CA PRO A 159 28.82 -50.26 4.39
C PRO A 159 28.47 -51.31 3.29
N GLU A 160 27.54 -51.02 2.37
CA GLU A 160 27.43 -51.82 1.13
C GLU A 160 26.91 -51.02 -0.08
N ILE A 161 27.34 -51.47 -1.27
CA ILE A 161 27.60 -50.74 -2.52
C ILE A 161 26.37 -50.73 -3.46
N ALA A 162 26.31 -49.72 -4.33
CA ALA A 162 25.27 -49.43 -5.34
C ALA A 162 24.97 -50.59 -6.34
N PRO A 163 23.84 -50.55 -7.09
CA PRO A 163 23.86 -49.81 -8.37
C PRO A 163 22.52 -49.14 -8.79
N ALA A 164 22.61 -48.18 -9.72
CA ALA A 164 21.52 -47.65 -10.57
C ALA A 164 21.46 -48.42 -11.91
N PRO A 165 20.63 -48.09 -12.94
CA PRO A 165 19.25 -47.57 -13.08
C PRO A 165 18.38 -48.63 -13.88
N PRO A 166 17.24 -48.35 -14.58
CA PRO A 166 17.25 -47.61 -15.85
C PRO A 166 16.05 -46.69 -16.15
N THR A 167 16.33 -45.74 -17.02
CA THR A 167 15.45 -44.89 -17.83
C THR A 167 14.64 -45.66 -18.87
N SER A 168 13.35 -45.33 -19.05
CA SER A 168 12.60 -45.42 -20.33
C SER A 168 11.27 -44.67 -20.15
N ILE A 169 11.10 -43.44 -20.66
CA ILE A 169 10.53 -43.14 -21.97
C ILE A 169 9.47 -44.16 -22.41
N HIS A 170 8.19 -43.80 -22.29
CA HIS A 170 7.22 -44.03 -23.35
C HIS A 170 6.07 -43.01 -23.30
N SER A 171 6.02 -42.23 -24.38
CA SER A 171 4.92 -41.41 -24.84
C SER A 171 3.66 -42.25 -25.06
N LYS A 172 2.50 -41.80 -24.55
CA LYS A 172 1.21 -41.90 -25.26
C LYS A 172 0.32 -40.69 -24.94
N ARG A 173 0.23 -39.81 -25.96
CA ARG A 173 -0.95 -39.03 -26.36
C ARG A 173 -2.25 -39.81 -26.15
N ALA A 174 -3.34 -39.13 -25.78
CA ALA A 174 -4.53 -38.90 -26.64
C ALA A 174 -5.87 -38.73 -25.88
N ILE A 175 -6.56 -37.61 -26.18
CA ILE A 175 -7.99 -37.52 -26.58
C ILE A 175 -9.04 -37.67 -25.44
N ILE A 176 -9.64 -36.57 -24.95
CA ILE A 176 -10.91 -35.91 -25.38
C ILE A 176 -12.10 -36.88 -25.54
N HIS A 177 -13.09 -36.84 -24.63
CA HIS A 177 -14.49 -36.48 -24.93
C HIS A 177 -15.41 -36.64 -23.71
N ARG A 178 -16.25 -35.61 -23.51
CA ARG A 178 -17.61 -35.56 -22.92
C ARG A 178 -17.89 -36.18 -21.55
#